data_AF-A0A5E9PCX4-F1
#
_entry.id   AF-A0A5E9PCX4-F1
#
_cell.length_a   1.000
_cell.length_b   1.000
_cell.length_c   1.000
_cell.angle_alpha   90.00
_cell.angle_beta   90.00
_cell.angle_gamma   90.00
#
_symmetry.space_group_name_H-M   'P 1'
#
loop_
_entity.id
_entity.type
_entity.pdbx_description
1 polymer ?
#
loop_
_entity_poly.entity_id
_entity_poly.type
_entity_poly.pdbx_seq_one_letter_code
_entity_poly.pdbx_strand_id
1 'polypeptide(L)'
;MMLFNNDEKLNFNFLSILIDSLNSNYQIIEENFKSPDNETIDFDGNLINYERFKDNFRYVFIYVDEVLSGLDSKKLGENQLNIIKERIIYLNSALIENLSKNYDLAESYHAFSLTFLSNITSFLNDFLNQKDVFKNVFKDVIIEIKFIGFVELLNNVMKHLIDRENNDKHRYSSFYKKINILMSKIEILEKISIFNEVEFKNKVNDFFQKNDLYFEQRVSEVLISYGNKINEIQNPYENDLKTRISDLKIIFDNHKGELDALLGDVKLYQDKMTNKAVGEMSAHYYEKSKFERNSYFAITLFSALIIIFSVISAYIGVNSYYNEYVSTKSCDSSKSRAIKINGAIKEISFEECMKDLSVKREATQKYAFNYLIFRLSFSLLLFLAVIYASRIAMRAYNHWRQSENMYLKLNTLSPFIGSLDKSVRNDVHLSLVPDYFGKDAGMVENSKDAVKDIPTNISNIAIKAIEQAGSTIGSKLGSDKDSKKSDSESSTEKNKKKSADDPE
;
A
#
# COMPACT_ATOMS: atom_id res chain seq x y z
N MET A 1 -73.71 -56.13 57.53
CA MET A 1 -74.79 -57.10 57.80
C MET A 1 -74.92 -57.19 59.32
N MET A 2 -76.11 -57.15 59.92
CA MET A 2 -76.19 -57.19 61.41
C MET A 2 -75.75 -58.57 61.94
N LEU A 3 -75.08 -58.57 63.10
CA LEU A 3 -74.64 -59.79 63.78
C LEU A 3 -75.86 -60.57 64.32
N PHE A 4 -76.86 -59.88 64.86
CA PHE A 4 -78.16 -60.42 65.24
C PHE A 4 -79.27 -59.66 64.52
N ASN A 5 -80.23 -60.38 63.94
CA ASN A 5 -81.38 -59.75 63.28
C ASN A 5 -82.42 -59.25 64.31
N ASN A 6 -83.40 -58.47 63.85
CA ASN A 6 -84.41 -57.87 64.73
C ASN A 6 -85.26 -58.91 65.48
N ASP A 7 -85.52 -60.06 64.86
CA ASP A 7 -86.32 -61.13 65.48
C ASP A 7 -85.53 -61.87 66.57
N GLU A 8 -84.22 -62.10 66.32
CA GLU A 8 -83.29 -62.69 67.29
C GLU A 8 -83.07 -61.78 68.49
N LYS A 9 -83.01 -60.46 68.28
CA LYS A 9 -82.88 -59.47 69.36
C LYS A 9 -83.99 -59.60 70.41
N LEU A 10 -85.22 -59.92 69.99
CA LEU A 10 -86.36 -60.09 70.90
C LEU A 10 -86.25 -61.36 71.77
N ASN A 11 -85.40 -62.31 71.40
CA ASN A 11 -85.22 -63.56 72.14
C ASN A 11 -84.18 -63.45 73.27
N PHE A 12 -83.40 -62.36 73.33
CA PHE A 12 -82.44 -62.12 74.40
C PHE A 12 -83.14 -61.57 75.63
N ASN A 13 -83.01 -62.23 76.79
CA ASN A 13 -83.61 -61.75 78.03
C ASN A 13 -82.62 -60.92 78.85
N PHE A 14 -81.39 -61.43 79.04
CA PHE A 14 -80.38 -60.85 79.93
C PHE A 14 -79.43 -59.91 79.20
N LEU A 15 -79.10 -60.20 77.95
CA LEU A 15 -78.14 -59.44 77.14
C LEU A 15 -78.81 -58.46 76.18
N SER A 16 -80.14 -58.27 76.27
CA SER A 16 -80.90 -57.38 75.36
C SER A 16 -80.30 -55.98 75.24
N ILE A 17 -79.77 -55.42 76.34
CA ILE A 17 -79.13 -54.11 76.38
C ILE A 17 -77.79 -54.03 75.64
N LEU A 18 -77.14 -55.18 75.38
CA LEU A 18 -75.84 -55.26 74.69
C LEU A 18 -75.97 -55.40 73.18
N ILE A 19 -77.08 -55.96 72.69
CA ILE A 19 -77.20 -56.43 71.30
C ILE A 19 -76.97 -55.29 70.29
N ASP A 20 -77.47 -54.10 70.57
CA ASP A 20 -77.27 -52.94 69.67
C ASP A 20 -75.82 -52.49 69.62
N SER A 21 -75.16 -52.44 70.78
CA SER A 21 -73.74 -52.09 70.88
C SER A 21 -72.86 -53.16 70.23
N LEU A 22 -73.20 -54.44 70.38
CA LEU A 22 -72.51 -55.56 69.74
C LEU A 22 -72.69 -55.54 68.22
N ASN A 23 -73.91 -55.34 67.72
CA ASN A 23 -74.19 -55.19 66.30
C ASN A 23 -73.37 -54.05 65.68
N SER A 24 -73.36 -52.89 66.34
CA SER A 24 -72.67 -51.69 65.85
C SER A 24 -71.15 -51.87 65.86
N ASN A 25 -70.57 -52.41 66.94
CA ASN A 25 -69.12 -52.67 66.99
C ASN A 25 -68.72 -53.75 65.97
N TYR A 26 -69.51 -54.82 65.84
CA TYR A 26 -69.23 -55.90 64.90
C TYR A 26 -69.31 -55.42 63.45
N GLN A 27 -70.24 -54.51 63.13
CA GLN A 27 -70.33 -53.92 61.80
C GLN A 27 -69.05 -53.17 61.42
N ILE A 28 -68.44 -52.41 62.35
CA ILE A 28 -67.15 -51.75 62.12
C ILE A 28 -66.04 -52.80 61.88
N ILE A 29 -66.04 -53.91 62.62
CA ILE A 29 -65.11 -55.01 62.38
C ILE A 29 -65.32 -55.60 60.98
N GLU A 30 -66.56 -55.86 60.58
CA GLU A 30 -66.89 -56.39 59.26
C GLU A 30 -66.46 -55.43 58.13
N GLU A 31 -66.73 -54.14 58.25
CA GLU A 31 -66.43 -53.15 57.21
C GLU A 31 -64.93 -52.92 57.01
N ASN A 32 -64.13 -53.05 58.07
CA ASN A 32 -62.72 -52.66 58.05
C ASN A 32 -61.74 -53.83 58.04
N PHE A 33 -62.15 -55.02 58.51
CA PHE A 33 -61.26 -56.17 58.65
C PHE A 33 -61.65 -57.35 57.76
N LYS A 34 -62.81 -57.32 57.10
CA LYS A 34 -63.17 -58.36 56.14
C LYS A 34 -62.27 -58.25 54.91
N SER A 35 -61.64 -59.37 54.55
CA SER A 35 -60.76 -59.41 53.39
C SER A 35 -61.54 -59.19 52.09
N PRO A 36 -60.89 -58.71 51.01
CA PRO A 36 -61.56 -58.45 49.74
C PRO A 36 -62.24 -59.68 49.10
N ASP A 37 -61.77 -60.89 49.41
CA ASP A 37 -62.35 -62.16 48.98
C ASP A 37 -63.67 -62.50 49.71
N ASN A 38 -64.05 -61.74 50.74
CA ASN A 38 -65.18 -61.97 51.63
C ASN A 38 -65.16 -63.29 52.42
N GLU A 39 -64.07 -64.06 52.35
CA GLU A 39 -63.97 -65.39 53.00
C GLU A 39 -63.30 -65.30 54.37
N THR A 40 -62.50 -64.26 54.63
CA THR A 40 -61.75 -64.13 55.88
C THR A 40 -61.93 -62.77 56.57
N ILE A 41 -61.60 -62.73 57.85
CA ILE A 41 -61.36 -61.51 58.62
C ILE A 41 -59.86 -61.48 58.89
N ASP A 42 -59.22 -60.40 58.48
CA ASP A 42 -57.79 -60.18 58.66
C ASP A 42 -57.55 -59.25 59.85
N PHE A 43 -57.30 -59.83 61.03
CA PHE A 43 -56.81 -59.08 62.18
C PHE A 43 -55.29 -58.89 62.06
N ASP A 44 -54.90 -58.03 61.12
CA ASP A 44 -53.54 -57.53 60.99
C ASP A 44 -52.48 -58.62 60.71
N GLY A 45 -52.81 -59.54 59.82
CA GLY A 45 -52.02 -60.70 59.39
C GLY A 45 -52.56 -62.04 59.92
N ASN A 46 -53.52 -62.01 60.85
CA ASN A 46 -54.17 -63.20 61.37
C ASN A 46 -55.50 -63.44 60.65
N LEU A 47 -55.45 -64.28 59.62
CA LEU A 47 -56.59 -64.60 58.76
C LEU A 47 -57.49 -65.66 59.42
N ILE A 48 -58.75 -65.29 59.65
CA ILE A 48 -59.76 -66.16 60.25
C ILE A 48 -60.92 -66.30 59.27
N ASN A 49 -61.47 -67.50 59.10
CA ASN A 49 -62.67 -67.69 58.28
C ASN A 49 -63.84 -66.83 58.82
N TYR A 50 -64.38 -65.95 57.97
CA TYR A 50 -65.38 -64.94 58.36
C TYR A 50 -66.68 -65.56 58.87
N GLU A 51 -67.26 -66.50 58.10
CA GLU A 51 -68.53 -67.15 58.47
C GLU A 51 -68.39 -67.93 59.77
N ARG A 52 -67.30 -68.69 59.93
CA ARG A 52 -67.03 -69.42 61.17
C ARG A 52 -66.85 -68.49 62.36
N PHE A 53 -66.16 -67.36 62.20
CA PHE A 53 -65.99 -66.39 63.26
C PHE A 53 -67.34 -65.78 63.66
N LYS A 54 -68.12 -65.35 62.68
CA LYS A 54 -69.46 -64.79 62.86
C LYS A 54 -70.40 -65.76 63.57
N ASP A 55 -70.49 -66.99 63.09
CA ASP A 55 -71.38 -68.00 63.66
C ASP A 55 -70.99 -68.35 65.09
N ASN A 56 -69.70 -68.49 65.38
CA ASN A 56 -69.23 -68.73 66.75
C ASN A 56 -69.48 -67.53 67.66
N PHE A 57 -69.26 -66.30 67.16
CA PHE A 57 -69.53 -65.08 67.91
C PHE A 57 -71.02 -65.00 68.27
N ARG A 58 -71.91 -65.19 67.29
CA ARG A 58 -73.37 -65.21 67.48
C ARG A 58 -73.78 -66.27 68.49
N TYR A 59 -73.29 -67.48 68.28
CA TYR A 59 -73.58 -68.64 69.11
C TYR A 59 -73.21 -68.43 70.58
N VAL A 60 -72.02 -67.89 70.84
CA VAL A 60 -71.52 -67.67 72.19
C VAL A 60 -72.40 -66.71 72.98
N PHE A 61 -72.85 -65.62 72.38
CA PHE A 61 -73.72 -64.67 73.07
C PHE A 61 -75.15 -65.20 73.26
N ILE A 62 -75.71 -65.92 72.29
CA ILE A 62 -76.99 -66.63 72.47
C ILE A 62 -76.89 -67.61 73.63
N TYR A 63 -75.81 -68.40 73.65
CA TYR A 63 -75.59 -69.38 74.69
C TYR A 63 -75.43 -68.75 76.08
N VAL A 64 -74.66 -67.67 76.20
CA VAL A 64 -74.55 -66.93 77.47
C VAL A 64 -75.92 -66.44 77.92
N ASP A 65 -76.74 -65.89 77.03
CA ASP A 65 -78.09 -65.42 77.37
C ASP A 65 -79.02 -66.56 77.81
N GLU A 66 -78.97 -67.71 77.15
CA GLU A 66 -79.72 -68.91 77.53
C GLU A 66 -79.30 -69.43 78.91
N VAL A 67 -77.99 -69.50 79.17
CA VAL A 67 -77.46 -69.91 80.47
C VAL A 67 -77.94 -68.96 81.55
N LEU A 68 -77.88 -67.65 81.31
CA LEU A 68 -78.34 -66.63 82.25
C LEU A 68 -79.87 -66.68 82.45
N SER A 69 -80.64 -66.89 81.38
CA SER A 69 -82.10 -67.04 81.40
C SER A 69 -82.55 -68.27 82.19
N GLY A 70 -81.76 -69.35 82.16
CA GLY A 70 -81.99 -70.57 82.92
C GLY A 70 -81.68 -70.45 84.43
N LEU A 71 -81.12 -69.33 84.88
CA LEU A 71 -80.82 -69.10 86.29
C LEU A 71 -82.10 -68.74 87.06
N ASP A 72 -82.62 -69.70 87.82
CA ASP A 72 -83.68 -69.44 88.80
C ASP A 72 -83.13 -68.51 89.91
N SER A 73 -83.75 -67.33 90.08
CA SER A 73 -83.35 -66.32 91.07
C SER A 73 -83.38 -66.83 92.52
N LYS A 74 -84.00 -67.99 92.76
CA LYS A 74 -84.00 -68.67 94.07
C LYS A 74 -82.78 -69.57 94.31
N LYS A 75 -82.00 -69.94 93.28
CA LYS A 75 -80.84 -70.86 93.40
C LYS A 75 -79.49 -70.15 93.35
N LEU A 76 -79.37 -69.04 92.62
CA LEU A 76 -78.23 -68.14 92.75
C LEU A 76 -78.53 -67.15 93.87
N GLY A 77 -77.60 -66.96 94.80
CA GLY A 77 -77.73 -65.87 95.76
C GLY A 77 -77.87 -64.52 95.03
N GLU A 78 -78.74 -63.64 95.51
CA GLU A 78 -79.04 -62.33 94.92
C GLU A 78 -77.77 -61.52 94.57
N ASN A 79 -76.73 -61.65 95.40
CA ASN A 79 -75.43 -61.03 95.17
C ASN A 79 -74.74 -61.49 93.88
N GLN A 80 -74.82 -62.77 93.50
CA GLN A 80 -74.18 -63.27 92.28
C GLN A 80 -74.90 -62.78 91.02
N LEU A 81 -76.23 -62.73 91.06
CA LEU A 81 -77.02 -62.18 89.97
C LEU A 81 -76.72 -60.69 89.74
N ASN A 82 -76.52 -59.93 90.82
CA ASN A 82 -76.15 -58.52 90.74
C ASN A 82 -74.75 -58.32 90.11
N ILE A 83 -73.76 -59.14 90.49
CA ILE A 83 -72.41 -59.10 89.88
C ILE A 83 -72.47 -59.36 88.37
N ILE A 84 -73.29 -60.31 87.92
CA ILE A 84 -73.46 -60.59 86.49
C ILE A 84 -74.10 -59.40 85.77
N LYS A 85 -75.16 -58.82 86.33
CA LYS A 85 -75.82 -57.64 85.76
C LYS A 85 -74.86 -56.44 85.66
N GLU A 86 -74.06 -56.20 86.70
CA GLU A 86 -73.03 -55.15 86.68
C GLU A 86 -72.00 -55.39 85.57
N ARG A 87 -71.57 -56.63 85.36
CA ARG A 87 -70.63 -57.00 84.27
C ARG A 87 -71.24 -56.77 82.88
N ILE A 88 -72.52 -57.08 82.70
CA ILE A 88 -73.24 -56.82 81.44
C ILE A 88 -73.30 -55.29 81.18
N ILE A 89 -73.64 -54.50 82.20
CA ILE A 89 -73.70 -53.03 82.11
C ILE A 89 -72.31 -52.45 81.80
N TYR A 90 -71.27 -52.98 82.44
CA TYR A 90 -69.89 -52.58 82.21
C TYR A 90 -69.47 -52.86 80.76
N LEU A 91 -69.72 -54.08 80.26
CA LEU A 91 -69.43 -54.42 78.87
C LEU A 91 -70.17 -53.48 77.91
N ASN A 92 -71.45 -53.19 78.17
CA ASN A 92 -72.22 -52.31 77.30
C ASN A 92 -71.62 -50.90 77.24
N SER A 93 -71.25 -50.38 78.41
CA SER A 93 -70.63 -49.05 78.52
C SER A 93 -69.29 -49.01 77.79
N ALA A 94 -68.47 -50.05 77.92
CA ALA A 94 -67.18 -50.17 77.24
C ALA A 94 -67.35 -50.28 75.71
N LEU A 95 -68.37 -50.98 75.23
CA LEU A 95 -68.71 -51.06 73.81
C LEU A 95 -69.20 -49.72 73.25
N ILE A 96 -69.98 -48.95 74.01
CA ILE A 96 -70.43 -47.61 73.61
C ILE A 96 -69.25 -46.62 73.58
N GLU A 97 -68.37 -46.66 74.58
CA GLU A 97 -67.15 -45.84 74.60
C GLU A 97 -66.24 -46.17 73.41
N ASN A 98 -66.15 -47.45 73.06
CA ASN A 98 -65.39 -47.87 71.89
C ASN A 98 -66.00 -47.36 70.58
N LEU A 99 -67.31 -47.11 70.50
CA LEU A 99 -67.95 -46.50 69.31
C LEU A 99 -67.78 -44.98 69.26
N SER A 100 -67.61 -44.30 70.40
CA SER A 100 -67.56 -42.84 70.46
C SER A 100 -66.18 -42.26 70.21
N LYS A 101 -65.13 -43.09 70.23
CA LYS A 101 -63.76 -42.69 69.89
C LYS A 101 -63.65 -42.48 68.37
N ASN A 102 -62.94 -41.42 67.98
CA ASN A 102 -62.74 -41.10 66.57
C ASN A 102 -61.59 -41.94 65.99
N TYR A 103 -61.89 -42.76 65.00
CA TYR A 103 -60.94 -43.66 64.35
C TYR A 103 -60.86 -43.36 62.84
N ASP A 104 -60.28 -42.20 62.47
CA ASP A 104 -60.18 -41.72 61.09
C ASP A 104 -59.01 -42.32 60.26
N LEU A 105 -58.16 -43.17 60.85
CA LEU A 105 -56.92 -43.70 60.22
C LEU A 105 -56.76 -45.22 60.38
N ALA A 106 -55.97 -45.88 59.53
CA ALA A 106 -55.73 -47.34 59.62
C ALA A 106 -55.19 -47.79 61.01
N GLU A 107 -54.29 -47.02 61.62
CA GLU A 107 -53.78 -47.30 62.99
C GLU A 107 -54.87 -47.16 64.06
N SER A 108 -55.88 -46.34 63.79
CA SER A 108 -56.97 -46.09 64.70
C SER A 108 -57.95 -47.28 64.68
N TYR A 109 -58.14 -47.96 63.55
CA TYR A 109 -58.90 -49.22 63.50
C TYR A 109 -58.20 -50.36 64.24
N HIS A 110 -56.86 -50.44 64.22
CA HIS A 110 -56.12 -51.39 65.06
C HIS A 110 -56.45 -51.19 66.54
N ALA A 111 -56.37 -49.95 67.05
CA ALA A 111 -56.71 -49.62 68.42
C ALA A 111 -58.19 -49.90 68.77
N PHE A 112 -59.11 -49.65 67.83
CA PHE A 112 -60.53 -50.02 67.94
C PHE A 112 -60.70 -51.53 68.11
N SER A 113 -60.08 -52.33 67.24
CA SER A 113 -60.20 -53.80 67.28
C SER A 113 -59.60 -54.39 68.54
N LEU A 114 -58.45 -53.87 69.00
CA LEU A 114 -57.82 -54.28 70.24
C LEU A 114 -58.73 -53.99 71.46
N THR A 115 -59.31 -52.80 71.51
CA THR A 115 -60.22 -52.41 72.61
C THR A 115 -61.51 -53.24 72.58
N PHE A 116 -62.13 -53.39 71.42
CA PHE A 116 -63.32 -54.21 71.22
C PHE A 116 -63.09 -55.66 71.67
N LEU A 117 -62.09 -56.32 71.07
CA LEU A 117 -61.80 -57.73 71.35
C LEU A 117 -61.34 -57.93 72.79
N SER A 118 -60.61 -56.99 73.39
CA SER A 118 -60.24 -57.04 74.81
C SER A 118 -61.47 -57.05 75.72
N ASN A 119 -62.43 -56.16 75.48
CA ASN A 119 -63.65 -56.07 76.29
C ASN A 119 -64.50 -57.35 76.16
N ILE A 120 -64.68 -57.86 74.94
CA ILE A 120 -65.40 -59.13 74.70
C ILE A 120 -64.68 -60.31 75.36
N THR A 121 -63.38 -60.42 75.16
CA THR A 121 -62.57 -61.52 75.70
C THR A 121 -62.55 -61.50 77.22
N SER A 122 -62.42 -60.31 77.83
CA SER A 122 -62.49 -60.12 79.27
C SER A 122 -63.83 -60.61 79.82
N PHE A 123 -64.95 -60.17 79.24
CA PHE A 123 -66.30 -60.60 79.65
C PHE A 123 -66.50 -62.12 79.53
N LEU A 124 -66.07 -62.72 78.42
CA LEU A 124 -66.22 -64.17 78.21
C LEU A 124 -65.31 -65.01 79.13
N ASN A 125 -64.07 -64.56 79.37
CA ASN A 125 -63.18 -65.17 80.36
C ASN A 125 -63.76 -65.07 81.76
N ASP A 126 -64.35 -63.93 82.09
CA ASP A 126 -65.05 -63.69 83.35
C ASP A 126 -66.23 -64.64 83.55
N PHE A 127 -66.99 -64.89 82.49
CA PHE A 127 -68.07 -65.87 82.47
C PHE A 127 -67.54 -67.31 82.62
N LEU A 128 -66.45 -67.64 81.92
CA LEU A 128 -65.78 -68.95 81.97
C LEU A 128 -65.22 -69.23 83.37
N ASN A 129 -64.61 -68.25 84.04
CA ASN A 129 -64.08 -68.38 85.39
C ASN A 129 -65.18 -68.62 86.44
N GLN A 130 -66.42 -68.25 86.13
CA GLN A 130 -67.59 -68.50 86.98
C GLN A 130 -68.35 -69.79 86.61
N LYS A 131 -67.84 -70.60 85.66
CA LYS A 131 -68.44 -71.86 85.21
C LYS A 131 -68.89 -72.78 86.35
N ASP A 132 -68.12 -72.85 87.44
CA ASP A 132 -68.45 -73.67 88.60
C ASP A 132 -69.75 -73.27 89.30
N VAL A 133 -70.07 -71.96 89.29
CA VAL A 133 -71.32 -71.40 89.82
C VAL A 133 -72.51 -71.81 88.95
N PHE A 134 -72.26 -72.00 87.65
CA PHE A 134 -73.26 -72.31 86.65
C PHE A 134 -73.33 -73.80 86.28
N LYS A 135 -72.55 -74.67 86.93
CA LYS A 135 -72.40 -76.12 86.64
C LYS A 135 -73.72 -76.88 86.40
N ASN A 136 -74.81 -76.47 87.06
CA ASN A 136 -76.13 -77.11 86.92
C ASN A 136 -76.89 -76.72 85.63
N VAL A 137 -76.42 -75.69 84.92
CA VAL A 137 -76.99 -75.13 83.69
C VAL A 137 -76.16 -75.52 82.46
N PHE A 138 -74.84 -75.70 82.63
CA PHE A 138 -73.95 -76.31 81.63
C PHE A 138 -74.22 -77.82 81.50
N LYS A 139 -75.34 -78.21 80.88
CA LYS A 139 -75.73 -79.63 80.73
C LYS A 139 -75.16 -80.30 79.48
N ASP A 140 -74.68 -79.53 78.50
CA ASP A 140 -74.24 -80.05 77.21
C ASP A 140 -72.72 -79.82 77.00
N VAL A 141 -71.99 -80.93 76.97
CA VAL A 141 -70.52 -80.98 76.79
C VAL A 141 -70.10 -80.43 75.42
N ILE A 142 -70.92 -80.60 74.37
CA ILE A 142 -70.58 -80.15 73.02
C ILE A 142 -70.63 -78.62 72.92
N ILE A 143 -71.63 -78.04 73.58
CA ILE A 143 -71.83 -76.59 73.61
C ILE A 143 -70.68 -75.89 74.34
N GLU A 144 -70.27 -76.47 75.47
CA GLU A 144 -69.14 -76.00 76.25
C GLU A 144 -67.83 -76.01 75.45
N ILE A 145 -67.56 -77.06 74.67
CA ILE A 145 -66.36 -77.14 73.83
C ILE A 145 -66.34 -76.02 72.78
N LYS A 146 -67.49 -75.71 72.16
CA LYS A 146 -67.61 -74.61 71.19
C LYS A 146 -67.37 -73.25 71.83
N PHE A 147 -67.92 -73.02 73.03
CA PHE A 147 -67.71 -71.78 73.79
C PHE A 147 -66.23 -71.58 74.12
N ILE A 148 -65.58 -72.59 74.72
CA ILE A 148 -64.16 -72.54 75.09
C ILE A 148 -63.29 -72.31 73.85
N GLY A 149 -63.53 -73.05 72.78
CA GLY A 149 -62.76 -72.92 71.53
C GLY A 149 -62.86 -71.52 70.91
N PHE A 150 -64.00 -70.83 71.05
CA PHE A 150 -64.13 -69.45 70.59
C PHE A 150 -63.38 -68.45 71.48
N VAL A 151 -63.43 -68.64 72.80
CA VAL A 151 -62.66 -67.80 73.74
C VAL A 151 -61.15 -67.93 73.50
N GLU A 152 -60.65 -69.14 73.24
CA GLU A 152 -59.26 -69.38 72.85
C GLU A 152 -58.90 -68.68 71.52
N LEU A 153 -59.79 -68.74 70.54
CA LEU A 153 -59.61 -68.03 69.27
C LEU A 153 -59.45 -66.51 69.51
N LEU A 154 -60.33 -65.89 70.31
CA LEU A 154 -60.26 -64.47 70.62
C LEU A 154 -58.97 -64.10 71.36
N ASN A 155 -58.54 -64.92 72.34
CA ASN A 155 -57.28 -64.70 73.05
C ASN A 155 -56.06 -64.75 72.10
N ASN A 156 -56.05 -65.66 71.12
CA ASN A 156 -54.98 -65.75 70.13
C ASN A 156 -54.95 -64.52 69.20
N VAL A 157 -56.11 -64.03 68.78
CA VAL A 157 -56.21 -62.79 67.99
C VAL A 157 -55.70 -61.60 68.79
N MET A 158 -56.13 -61.47 70.04
CA MET A 158 -55.67 -60.41 70.94
C MET A 158 -54.15 -60.40 71.10
N LYS A 159 -53.54 -61.57 71.33
CA LYS A 159 -52.10 -61.69 71.44
C LYS A 159 -51.39 -61.19 70.18
N HIS A 160 -51.89 -61.57 69.00
CA HIS A 160 -51.32 -61.13 67.72
C HIS A 160 -51.40 -59.61 67.54
N LEU A 161 -52.51 -58.99 67.92
CA LEU A 161 -52.67 -57.53 67.86
C LEU A 161 -51.69 -56.80 68.81
N ILE A 162 -51.54 -57.28 70.05
CA ILE A 162 -50.62 -56.71 71.05
C ILE A 162 -49.15 -56.82 70.59
N ASP A 163 -48.75 -57.96 70.04
CA ASP A 163 -47.37 -58.19 69.57
C ASP A 163 -47.00 -57.24 68.42
N ARG A 164 -47.99 -56.85 67.60
CA ARG A 164 -47.80 -55.86 66.52
C ARG A 164 -47.69 -54.43 67.04
N GLU A 165 -48.55 -54.01 67.96
CA GLU A 165 -48.50 -52.67 68.55
C GLU A 165 -47.12 -52.35 69.16
N ASN A 166 -46.49 -53.35 69.79
CA ASN A 166 -45.15 -53.22 70.36
C ASN A 166 -44.05 -53.10 69.29
N ASN A 167 -44.16 -53.81 68.17
CA ASN A 167 -43.20 -53.76 67.08
C ASN A 167 -43.27 -52.44 66.29
N ASP A 168 -44.46 -51.91 66.05
CA ASP A 168 -44.64 -50.68 65.27
C ASP A 168 -44.17 -49.42 66.05
N LYS A 169 -44.34 -49.37 67.39
CA LYS A 169 -43.76 -48.31 68.24
C LYS A 169 -42.23 -48.20 68.09
N HIS A 170 -41.53 -49.32 67.90
CA HIS A 170 -40.08 -49.32 67.65
C HIS A 170 -39.69 -48.78 66.26
N ARG A 171 -40.50 -49.05 65.22
CA ARG A 171 -40.25 -48.54 63.87
C ARG A 171 -40.37 -47.02 63.81
N TYR A 172 -41.40 -46.45 64.42
CA TYR A 172 -41.65 -45.00 64.40
C TYR A 172 -40.53 -44.20 65.07
N SER A 173 -40.04 -44.63 66.24
CA SER A 173 -38.95 -43.91 66.92
C SER A 173 -37.67 -43.87 66.08
N SER A 174 -37.40 -44.94 65.33
CA SER A 174 -36.26 -45.00 64.41
C SER A 174 -36.40 -44.04 63.23
N PHE A 175 -37.62 -43.85 62.72
CA PHE A 175 -37.90 -42.99 61.57
C PHE A 175 -37.82 -41.51 61.96
N TYR A 176 -38.41 -41.13 63.10
CA TYR A 176 -38.29 -39.78 63.66
C TYR A 176 -36.84 -39.38 63.94
N LYS A 177 -36.04 -40.31 64.48
CA LYS A 177 -34.60 -40.07 64.69
C LYS A 177 -33.86 -39.80 63.38
N LYS A 178 -34.19 -40.51 62.30
CA LYS A 178 -33.59 -40.28 60.97
C LYS A 178 -34.02 -38.93 60.38
N ILE A 179 -35.28 -38.54 60.51
CA ILE A 179 -35.79 -37.24 60.05
C ILE A 179 -35.08 -36.09 60.77
N ASN A 180 -34.93 -36.17 62.09
CA ASN A 180 -34.25 -35.12 62.87
C ASN A 180 -32.78 -34.97 62.49
N ILE A 181 -32.09 -36.08 62.19
CA ILE A 181 -30.72 -36.05 61.66
C ILE A 181 -30.67 -35.39 60.28
N LEU A 182 -31.66 -35.60 59.44
CA LEU A 182 -31.71 -34.99 58.11
C LEU A 182 -31.95 -33.47 58.18
N MET A 183 -32.90 -33.04 59.03
CA MET A 183 -33.20 -31.62 59.29
C MET A 183 -31.96 -30.86 59.77
N SER A 184 -31.25 -31.40 60.77
CA SER A 184 -30.02 -30.75 61.27
C SER A 184 -28.91 -30.64 60.22
N LYS A 185 -28.80 -31.59 59.28
CA LYS A 185 -27.84 -31.48 58.16
C LYS A 185 -28.23 -30.40 57.15
N ILE A 186 -29.52 -30.23 56.89
CA ILE A 186 -30.02 -29.18 55.98
C ILE A 186 -29.74 -27.79 56.56
N GLU A 187 -30.02 -27.57 57.84
CA GLU A 187 -29.73 -26.30 58.52
C GLU A 187 -28.23 -25.92 58.46
N ILE A 188 -27.33 -26.91 58.56
CA ILE A 188 -25.89 -26.69 58.43
C ILE A 188 -25.53 -26.27 57.00
N LEU A 189 -26.09 -26.94 55.99
CA LEU A 189 -25.83 -26.60 54.59
C LEU A 189 -26.33 -25.21 54.21
N GLU A 190 -27.49 -24.81 54.72
CA GLU A 190 -28.05 -23.47 54.51
C GLU A 190 -27.12 -22.38 55.08
N LYS A 191 -26.60 -22.57 56.29
CA LYS A 191 -25.64 -21.64 56.91
C LYS A 191 -24.32 -21.55 56.11
N ILE A 192 -23.80 -22.67 55.63
CA ILE A 192 -22.57 -22.71 54.82
C ILE A 192 -22.79 -21.99 53.48
N SER A 193 -23.94 -22.20 52.84
CA SER A 193 -24.31 -21.53 51.59
C SER A 193 -24.28 -20.01 51.72
N ILE A 194 -24.93 -19.48 52.75
CA ILE A 194 -25.01 -18.03 53.02
C ILE A 194 -23.60 -17.46 53.27
N PHE A 195 -22.78 -18.15 54.07
CA PHE A 195 -21.42 -17.71 54.34
C PHE A 195 -20.55 -17.65 53.07
N ASN A 196 -20.62 -18.70 52.24
CA ASN A 196 -19.85 -18.77 51.00
C ASN A 196 -20.27 -17.70 49.98
N GLU A 197 -21.56 -17.34 49.92
CA GLU A 197 -22.04 -16.26 49.04
C GLU A 197 -21.44 -14.91 49.44
N VAL A 198 -21.42 -14.60 50.74
CA VAL A 198 -20.82 -13.37 51.27
C VAL A 198 -19.31 -13.34 51.02
N GLU A 199 -18.61 -14.45 51.28
CA GLU A 199 -17.16 -14.54 51.04
C GLU A 199 -16.81 -14.40 49.55
N PHE A 200 -17.59 -15.02 48.67
CA PHE A 200 -17.41 -14.90 47.22
C PHE A 200 -17.60 -13.45 46.76
N LYS A 201 -18.67 -12.80 47.19
CA LYS A 201 -18.97 -11.41 46.82
C LYS A 201 -17.87 -10.46 47.30
N ASN A 202 -17.34 -10.67 48.50
CA ASN A 202 -16.23 -9.89 49.03
C ASN A 202 -14.95 -10.10 48.21
N LYS A 203 -14.59 -11.34 47.87
CA LYS A 203 -13.42 -11.64 47.04
C LYS A 203 -13.52 -11.03 45.63
N VAL A 204 -14.72 -11.05 45.05
CA VAL A 204 -14.99 -10.43 43.74
C VAL A 204 -14.82 -8.90 43.83
N ASN A 205 -15.41 -8.27 44.85
CA ASN A 205 -15.26 -6.84 45.07
C ASN A 205 -13.79 -6.44 45.32
N ASP A 206 -13.06 -7.18 46.16
CA ASP A 206 -11.64 -6.94 46.43
C ASP A 206 -10.78 -7.07 45.17
N PHE A 207 -11.12 -8.03 44.29
CA PHE A 207 -10.43 -8.20 43.01
C PHE A 207 -10.62 -6.99 42.09
N PHE A 208 -11.86 -6.49 41.95
CA PHE A 208 -12.11 -5.32 41.11
C PHE A 208 -11.51 -4.05 41.73
N GLN A 209 -11.69 -3.81 43.03
CA GLN A 209 -11.10 -2.64 43.70
C GLN A 209 -9.57 -2.59 43.60
N LYS A 210 -8.88 -3.73 43.71
CA LYS A 210 -7.41 -3.75 43.57
C LYS A 210 -6.93 -3.54 42.15
N ASN A 211 -7.68 -4.03 41.16
CA ASN A 211 -7.21 -4.05 39.78
C ASN A 211 -7.74 -2.89 38.93
N ASP A 212 -8.79 -2.19 39.36
CA ASP A 212 -9.34 -1.03 38.62
C ASP A 212 -8.27 0.03 38.34
N LEU A 213 -7.54 0.45 39.37
CA LEU A 213 -6.45 1.42 39.22
C LEU A 213 -5.32 0.91 38.31
N TYR A 214 -5.02 -0.39 38.39
CA TYR A 214 -4.02 -1.01 37.53
C TYR A 214 -4.47 -1.02 36.06
N PHE A 215 -5.73 -1.32 35.80
CA PHE A 215 -6.30 -1.29 34.45
C PHE A 215 -6.36 0.14 33.90
N GLU A 216 -6.81 1.11 34.69
CA GLU A 216 -6.85 2.52 34.29
C GLU A 216 -5.46 3.07 33.96
N GLN A 217 -4.45 2.74 34.78
CA GLN A 217 -3.06 3.12 34.50
C GLN A 217 -2.58 2.52 33.18
N ARG A 218 -2.81 1.23 32.96
CA ARG A 218 -2.35 0.53 31.75
C ARG A 218 -3.04 1.05 30.49
N VAL A 219 -4.33 1.38 30.56
CA VAL A 219 -5.07 2.04 29.47
C VAL A 219 -4.52 3.44 29.21
N SER A 220 -4.28 4.22 30.26
CA SER A 220 -3.72 5.58 30.14
C SER A 220 -2.33 5.57 29.53
N GLU A 221 -1.45 4.65 29.93
CA GLU A 221 -0.11 4.49 29.35
C GLU A 221 -0.17 4.17 27.86
N VAL A 222 -1.07 3.26 27.45
CA VAL A 222 -1.26 2.92 26.04
C VAL A 222 -1.77 4.12 25.25
N LEU A 223 -2.74 4.88 25.78
CA LEU A 223 -3.27 6.08 25.13
C LEU A 223 -2.20 7.18 25.00
N ILE A 224 -1.41 7.42 26.04
CA ILE A 224 -0.30 8.39 26.00
C ILE A 224 0.75 7.96 24.97
N SER A 225 1.14 6.68 24.97
CA SER A 225 2.10 6.14 24.00
C SER A 225 1.59 6.28 22.57
N TYR A 226 0.32 5.98 22.33
CA TYR A 226 -0.30 6.12 21.01
C TYR A 226 -0.38 7.59 20.57
N GLY A 227 -0.80 8.50 21.45
CA GLY A 227 -0.84 9.94 21.19
C GLY A 227 0.56 10.50 20.86
N ASN A 228 1.58 10.07 21.61
CA ASN A 228 2.97 10.46 21.34
C ASN A 228 3.45 9.99 19.96
N LYS A 229 3.16 8.74 19.58
CA LYS A 229 3.51 8.22 18.25
C LYS A 229 2.79 8.94 17.12
N ILE A 230 1.52 9.32 17.31
CA ILE A 230 0.81 10.15 16.33
C ILE A 230 1.50 11.50 16.20
N ASN A 231 1.81 12.16 17.32
CA ASN A 231 2.49 13.46 17.31
C ASN A 231 3.88 13.38 16.66
N GLU A 232 4.62 12.29 16.88
CA GLU A 232 5.91 12.03 16.22
C GLU A 232 5.80 11.91 14.70
N ILE A 233 4.65 11.50 14.15
CA ILE A 233 4.41 11.42 12.71
C ILE A 233 3.81 12.73 12.16
N GLN A 234 2.86 13.31 12.89
CA GLN A 234 2.12 14.48 12.47
C GLN A 234 3.01 15.74 12.47
N ASN A 235 3.85 15.92 13.49
CA ASN A 235 4.70 17.10 13.59
C ASN A 235 5.71 17.21 12.42
N PRO A 236 6.45 16.16 12.03
CA PRO A 236 7.31 16.21 10.85
C PRO A 236 6.53 16.42 9.55
N TYR A 237 5.34 15.82 9.44
CA TYR A 237 4.51 16.00 8.24
C TYR A 237 4.01 17.44 8.11
N GLU A 238 3.40 18.01 9.16
CA GLU A 238 2.81 19.34 9.12
C GLU A 238 3.85 20.45 9.11
N ASN A 239 4.90 20.34 9.93
CA ASN A 239 5.85 21.45 10.10
C ASN A 239 7.00 21.40 9.10
N ASP A 240 7.46 20.21 8.68
CA ASP A 240 8.62 20.09 7.80
C ASP A 240 8.18 19.77 6.37
N LEU A 241 7.50 18.65 6.15
CA LEU A 241 7.25 18.14 4.81
C LEU A 241 6.26 19.02 4.03
N LYS A 242 5.15 19.42 4.67
CA LYS A 242 4.15 20.31 4.06
C LYS A 242 4.71 21.70 3.77
N THR A 243 5.50 22.26 4.70
CA THR A 243 6.16 23.55 4.53
C THR A 243 7.17 23.49 3.38
N ARG A 244 8.03 22.48 3.35
CA ARG A 244 9.00 22.28 2.25
C ARG A 244 8.32 22.12 0.89
N ILE A 245 7.21 21.39 0.81
CA ILE A 245 6.46 21.26 -0.44
C ILE A 245 5.88 22.62 -0.87
N SER A 246 5.36 23.40 0.08
CA SER A 246 4.86 24.74 -0.21
C SER A 246 5.97 25.67 -0.70
N ASP A 247 7.12 25.67 -0.03
CA ASP A 247 8.28 26.48 -0.41
C ASP A 247 8.83 26.06 -1.77
N LEU A 248 8.95 24.75 -2.02
CA LEU A 248 9.40 24.22 -3.30
C LEU A 248 8.46 24.62 -4.43
N LYS A 249 7.15 24.62 -4.18
CA LYS A 249 6.16 25.08 -5.15
C LYS A 249 6.34 26.57 -5.47
N ILE A 250 6.54 27.40 -4.46
CA ILE A 250 6.79 28.85 -4.64
C ILE A 250 8.08 29.07 -5.44
N ILE A 251 9.16 28.35 -5.10
CA ILE A 251 10.44 28.43 -5.83
C ILE A 251 10.27 27.99 -7.28
N PHE A 252 9.55 26.88 -7.52
CA PHE A 252 9.30 26.38 -8.86
C PHE A 252 8.49 27.38 -9.71
N ASP A 253 7.42 27.94 -9.15
CA ASP A 253 6.58 28.93 -9.84
C ASP A 253 7.38 30.20 -10.17
N ASN A 254 8.27 30.64 -9.26
CA ASN A 254 9.18 31.76 -9.50
C ASN A 254 10.19 31.45 -10.62
N HIS A 255 10.90 30.32 -10.56
CA HIS A 255 11.87 29.93 -11.59
C HIS A 255 11.21 29.73 -12.96
N LYS A 256 9.98 29.22 -12.99
CA LYS A 256 9.20 29.12 -14.23
C LYS A 256 8.93 30.51 -14.81
N GLY A 257 8.51 31.46 -13.97
CA GLY A 257 8.30 32.86 -14.39
C GLY A 257 9.58 33.51 -14.92
N GLU A 258 10.71 33.30 -14.24
CA GLU A 258 12.02 33.79 -14.70
C GLU A 258 12.45 33.16 -16.03
N LEU A 259 12.24 31.85 -16.21
CA LEU A 259 12.56 31.15 -17.45
C LEU A 259 11.70 31.65 -18.63
N ASP A 260 10.40 31.84 -18.41
CA ASP A 260 9.49 32.37 -19.43
C ASP A 260 9.88 33.80 -19.84
N ALA A 261 10.28 34.63 -18.88
CA ALA A 261 10.79 35.98 -19.15
C ALA A 261 12.11 35.94 -19.94
N LEU A 262 13.05 35.09 -19.53
CA LEU A 262 14.37 34.97 -20.17
C LEU A 262 14.25 34.40 -21.59
N LEU A 263 13.34 33.46 -21.81
CA LEU A 263 13.05 32.92 -23.15
C LEU A 263 12.38 33.96 -24.04
N GLY A 264 11.51 34.81 -23.48
CA GLY A 264 10.95 35.99 -24.15
C GLY A 264 12.04 36.98 -24.58
N ASP A 265 12.97 37.29 -23.68
CA ASP A 265 14.09 38.21 -23.96
C ASP A 265 15.04 37.64 -25.02
N VAL A 266 15.44 36.38 -24.91
CA VAL A 266 16.32 35.71 -25.91
C VAL A 266 15.71 35.77 -27.31
N LYS A 267 14.40 35.51 -27.43
CA LYS A 267 13.70 35.58 -28.72
C LYS A 267 13.70 37.00 -29.28
N LEU A 268 13.48 38.00 -28.43
CA LEU A 268 13.51 39.40 -28.82
C LEU A 268 14.92 39.86 -29.25
N TYR A 269 15.97 39.37 -28.59
CA TYR A 269 17.36 39.62 -28.98
C TYR A 269 17.73 38.94 -30.31
N GLN A 270 17.27 37.70 -30.53
CA GLN A 270 17.48 36.98 -31.78
C GLN A 270 16.84 37.71 -32.98
N ASP A 271 15.60 38.18 -32.82
CA ASP A 271 14.87 38.91 -33.87
C ASP A 271 15.52 40.26 -34.19
N LYS A 272 16.01 40.98 -33.17
CA LYS A 272 16.77 42.23 -33.36
C LYS A 272 18.10 42.00 -34.08
N MET A 273 18.83 40.94 -33.74
CA MET A 273 20.11 40.61 -34.37
C MET A 273 19.92 40.27 -35.85
N THR A 274 18.97 39.40 -36.16
CA THR A 274 18.75 38.89 -37.53
C THR A 274 18.33 40.01 -38.47
N ASN A 275 17.35 40.83 -38.07
CA ASN A 275 16.83 41.89 -38.94
C ASN A 275 17.83 43.04 -39.15
N LYS A 276 18.58 43.43 -38.11
CA LYS A 276 19.58 44.51 -38.24
C LYS A 276 20.84 44.05 -38.98
N ALA A 277 21.29 42.81 -38.74
CA ALA A 277 22.42 42.23 -39.44
C ALA A 277 22.16 42.08 -40.95
N VAL A 278 20.97 41.60 -41.33
CA VAL A 278 20.58 41.46 -42.74
C VAL A 278 20.46 42.83 -43.42
N GLY A 279 19.92 43.83 -42.72
CA GLY A 279 19.83 45.21 -43.23
C GLY A 279 21.19 45.85 -43.50
N GLU A 280 22.13 45.76 -42.56
CA GLU A 280 23.45 46.38 -42.71
C GLU A 280 24.35 45.62 -43.69
N MET A 281 24.29 44.27 -43.71
CA MET A 281 25.02 43.47 -44.69
C MET A 281 24.56 43.76 -46.12
N SER A 282 23.25 43.82 -46.36
CA SER A 282 22.71 44.09 -47.70
C SER A 282 23.05 45.49 -48.21
N ALA A 283 22.98 46.51 -47.35
CA ALA A 283 23.36 47.87 -47.69
C ALA A 283 24.86 47.99 -48.06
N HIS A 284 25.74 47.39 -47.23
CA HIS A 284 27.18 47.43 -47.46
C HIS A 284 27.58 46.80 -48.80
N TYR A 285 27.05 45.60 -49.12
CA TYR A 285 27.36 44.92 -50.37
C TYR A 285 26.78 45.64 -51.60
N TYR A 286 25.62 46.29 -51.46
CA TYR A 286 25.04 47.08 -52.55
C TYR A 286 25.93 48.27 -52.93
N GLU A 287 26.36 49.09 -51.96
CA GLU A 287 27.22 50.25 -52.23
C GLU A 287 28.58 49.83 -52.79
N LYS A 288 29.16 48.77 -52.23
CA LYS A 288 30.43 48.22 -52.68
C LYS A 288 30.37 47.73 -54.13
N SER A 289 29.33 46.97 -54.50
CA SER A 289 29.15 46.47 -55.86
C SER A 289 29.05 47.61 -56.89
N LYS A 290 28.41 48.73 -56.51
CA LYS A 290 28.30 49.92 -57.35
C LYS A 290 29.66 50.60 -57.55
N PHE A 291 30.47 50.69 -56.50
CA PHE A 291 31.81 51.26 -56.56
C PHE A 291 32.77 50.40 -57.41
N GLU A 292 32.78 49.08 -57.22
CA GLU A 292 33.63 48.16 -57.99
C GLU A 292 33.29 48.20 -59.48
N ARG A 293 31.99 48.17 -59.82
CA ARG A 293 31.53 48.29 -61.21
C ARG A 293 32.04 49.58 -61.86
N ASN A 294 31.85 50.72 -61.21
CA ASN A 294 32.25 52.01 -61.76
C ASN A 294 33.78 52.10 -61.91
N SER A 295 34.54 51.59 -60.94
CA SER A 295 36.01 51.58 -60.98
C SER A 295 36.54 50.70 -62.11
N TYR A 296 35.95 49.52 -62.32
CA TYR A 296 36.32 48.63 -63.42
C TYR A 296 36.11 49.29 -64.78
N PHE A 297 34.96 49.94 -64.99
CA PHE A 297 34.69 50.68 -66.23
C PHE A 297 35.68 51.83 -66.44
N ALA A 298 36.00 52.60 -65.39
CA ALA A 298 36.93 53.71 -65.48
C ALA A 298 38.35 53.25 -65.88
N ILE A 299 38.87 52.20 -65.23
CA ILE A 299 40.21 51.65 -65.50
C ILE A 299 40.28 51.04 -66.91
N THR A 300 39.21 50.35 -67.33
CA THR A 300 39.13 49.75 -68.67
C THR A 300 39.15 50.82 -69.75
N LEU A 301 38.37 51.89 -69.59
CA LEU A 301 38.34 53.02 -70.52
C LEU A 301 39.71 53.70 -70.61
N PHE A 302 40.36 53.94 -69.47
CA PHE A 302 41.69 54.53 -69.42
C PHE A 302 42.75 53.65 -70.12
N SER A 303 42.68 52.33 -69.92
CA SER A 303 43.57 51.37 -70.59
C SER A 303 43.37 51.36 -72.11
N ALA A 304 42.12 51.42 -72.58
CA ALA A 304 41.81 51.51 -74.01
C ALA A 304 42.38 52.80 -74.64
N LEU A 305 42.27 53.94 -73.93
CA LEU A 305 42.83 55.22 -74.39
C LEU A 305 44.36 55.16 -74.52
N ILE A 306 45.06 54.54 -73.55
CA ILE A 306 46.52 54.36 -73.61
C ILE A 306 46.91 53.53 -74.85
N ILE A 307 46.20 52.42 -75.11
CA ILE A 307 46.48 51.57 -76.27
C ILE A 307 46.29 52.35 -77.58
N ILE A 308 45.17 53.08 -77.71
CA ILE A 308 44.89 53.91 -78.89
C ILE A 308 46.00 54.95 -79.08
N PHE A 309 46.40 55.67 -78.02
CA PHE A 309 47.45 56.67 -78.09
C PHE A 309 48.82 56.07 -78.46
N SER A 310 49.12 54.87 -77.96
CA SER A 310 50.34 54.14 -78.27
C SER A 310 50.42 53.76 -79.75
N VAL A 311 49.32 53.25 -80.32
CA VAL A 311 49.24 52.89 -81.75
C VAL A 311 49.40 54.13 -82.64
N ILE A 312 48.72 55.22 -82.31
CA ILE A 312 48.85 56.49 -83.05
C ILE A 312 50.29 57.01 -83.01
N SER A 313 50.92 57.00 -81.84
CA SER A 313 52.31 57.45 -81.67
C SER A 313 53.28 56.57 -82.45
N ALA A 314 53.08 55.24 -82.45
CA ALA A 314 53.89 54.31 -83.23
C ALA A 314 53.74 54.56 -84.73
N TYR A 315 52.52 54.79 -85.22
CA TYR A 315 52.26 55.09 -86.62
C TYR A 315 52.97 56.38 -87.08
N ILE A 316 52.88 57.46 -86.29
CA ILE A 316 53.55 58.73 -86.58
C ILE A 316 55.08 58.54 -86.61
N GLY A 317 55.63 57.81 -85.63
CA GLY A 317 57.06 57.53 -85.55
C GLY A 317 57.60 56.74 -86.74
N VAL A 318 56.90 55.67 -87.15
CA VAL A 318 57.29 54.84 -88.31
C VAL A 318 57.19 55.64 -89.61
N ASN A 319 56.13 56.42 -89.79
CA ASN A 319 55.96 57.24 -90.99
C ASN A 319 57.05 58.34 -91.09
N SER A 320 57.39 58.99 -89.98
CA SER A 320 58.49 59.96 -89.95
C SER A 320 59.83 59.29 -90.32
N TYR A 321 60.12 58.15 -89.70
CA TYR A 321 61.34 57.39 -89.98
C TYR A 321 61.46 56.97 -91.46
N TYR A 322 60.37 56.47 -92.04
CA TYR A 322 60.36 56.05 -93.44
C TYR A 322 60.63 57.22 -94.40
N ASN A 323 60.04 58.38 -94.14
CA ASN A 323 60.19 59.56 -95.00
C ASN A 323 61.58 60.19 -94.89
N GLU A 324 62.20 60.22 -93.71
CA GLU A 324 63.49 60.88 -93.49
C GLU A 324 64.71 60.00 -93.84
N TYR A 325 64.66 58.69 -93.58
CA TYR A 325 65.86 57.84 -93.63
C TYR A 325 65.80 56.72 -94.69
N VAL A 326 64.60 56.30 -95.10
CA VAL A 326 64.42 55.17 -96.03
C VAL A 326 64.07 55.65 -97.44
N SER A 327 63.16 56.62 -97.57
CA SER A 327 62.70 57.14 -98.85
C SER A 327 63.80 57.86 -99.64
N THR A 328 64.11 57.39 -100.85
CA THR A 328 65.02 58.05 -101.79
C THR A 328 64.38 59.27 -102.47
N LYS A 329 63.06 59.51 -102.27
CA LYS A 329 62.36 60.68 -102.82
C LYS A 329 62.99 62.00 -102.41
N SER A 330 63.72 62.03 -101.29
CA SER A 330 64.44 63.21 -100.83
C SER A 330 65.68 63.57 -101.67
N CYS A 331 66.28 62.60 -102.37
CA CYS A 331 67.41 62.79 -103.29
C CYS A 331 66.99 62.75 -104.78
N ASP A 332 65.83 62.20 -105.12
CA ASP A 332 65.37 61.98 -106.50
C ASP A 332 64.63 63.18 -107.11
N SER A 333 64.54 64.31 -106.40
CA SER A 333 63.92 65.52 -106.94
C SER A 333 64.93 66.27 -107.81
N SER A 334 64.63 66.40 -109.11
CA SER A 334 65.27 67.20 -110.16
C SER A 334 65.32 68.72 -109.90
N LYS A 335 65.34 69.12 -108.63
CA LYS A 335 65.68 70.45 -108.13
C LYS A 335 66.88 70.26 -107.21
N SER A 336 68.07 70.57 -107.72
CA SER A 336 69.32 70.66 -106.98
C SER A 336 69.05 71.34 -105.63
N ARG A 337 69.24 70.61 -104.50
CA ARG A 337 69.20 71.25 -103.19
C ARG A 337 70.44 72.14 -103.08
N ALA A 338 70.20 73.44 -103.21
CA ALA A 338 71.12 74.50 -102.83
C ALA A 338 71.28 74.49 -101.30
N ILE A 339 72.42 73.99 -100.78
CA ILE A 339 72.77 74.19 -99.38
C ILE A 339 73.66 75.44 -99.29
N LYS A 340 73.26 76.41 -98.47
CA LYS A 340 74.08 77.58 -98.14
C LYS A 340 75.19 77.15 -97.19
N ILE A 341 76.44 77.18 -97.66
CA ILE A 341 77.61 77.02 -96.79
C ILE A 341 78.48 78.27 -97.00
N ASN A 342 78.71 79.03 -95.92
CA ASN A 342 79.51 80.26 -95.93
C ASN A 342 79.11 81.29 -97.01
N GLY A 343 77.82 81.57 -97.12
CA GLY A 343 77.31 82.67 -97.96
C GLY A 343 77.26 82.40 -99.48
N ALA A 344 77.83 81.31 -99.98
CA ALA A 344 77.70 80.88 -101.38
C ALA A 344 76.83 79.63 -101.50
N ILE A 345 75.91 79.62 -102.45
CA ILE A 345 75.03 78.48 -102.76
C ILE A 345 75.82 77.51 -103.65
N LYS A 346 76.05 76.28 -103.18
CA LYS A 346 76.55 75.18 -104.03
C LYS A 346 75.46 74.14 -104.21
N GLU A 347 75.25 73.73 -105.46
CA GLU A 347 74.39 72.60 -105.81
C GLU A 347 75.12 71.29 -105.50
N ILE A 348 74.48 70.44 -104.70
CA ILE A 348 75.02 69.14 -104.31
C ILE A 348 74.61 68.10 -105.36
N SER A 349 75.58 67.32 -105.82
CA SER A 349 75.34 66.23 -106.78
C SER A 349 74.56 65.06 -106.15
N PHE A 350 73.83 64.28 -106.96
CA PHE A 350 73.06 63.13 -106.49
C PHE A 350 73.93 62.11 -105.72
N GLU A 351 75.18 61.94 -106.13
CA GLU A 351 76.13 61.02 -105.52
C GLU A 351 76.53 61.46 -104.09
N GLU A 352 76.70 62.76 -103.85
CA GLU A 352 76.90 63.31 -102.50
C GLU A 352 75.64 63.16 -101.64
N CYS A 353 74.43 63.34 -102.20
CA CYS A 353 73.18 63.12 -101.48
C CYS A 353 73.04 61.66 -101.03
N MET A 354 73.33 60.71 -101.92
CA MET A 354 73.31 59.28 -101.61
C MET A 354 74.37 58.89 -100.57
N LYS A 355 75.55 59.51 -100.62
CA LYS A 355 76.60 59.29 -99.62
C LYS A 355 76.19 59.83 -98.25
N ASP A 356 75.64 61.04 -98.17
CA ASP A 356 75.10 61.59 -96.92
C ASP A 356 73.94 60.74 -96.36
N LEU A 357 73.07 60.22 -97.24
CA LEU A 357 71.99 59.32 -96.84
C LEU A 357 72.50 57.98 -96.32
N SER A 358 73.59 57.45 -96.88
CA SER A 358 74.23 56.21 -96.40
C SER A 358 74.87 56.40 -95.03
N VAL A 359 75.54 57.53 -94.79
CA VAL A 359 76.13 57.87 -93.49
C VAL A 359 75.03 58.09 -92.45
N LYS A 360 73.94 58.78 -92.82
CA LYS A 360 72.76 58.93 -91.96
C LYS A 360 72.10 57.59 -91.67
N ARG A 361 71.99 56.68 -92.63
CA ARG A 361 71.44 55.33 -92.40
C ARG A 361 72.29 54.53 -91.41
N GLU A 362 73.63 54.55 -91.55
CA GLU A 362 74.51 53.83 -90.63
C GLU A 362 74.46 54.41 -89.20
N ALA A 363 74.45 55.75 -89.08
CA ALA A 363 74.25 56.42 -87.80
C ALA A 363 72.88 56.08 -87.19
N THR A 364 71.82 56.17 -87.99
CA THR A 364 70.45 55.84 -87.58
C THR A 364 70.30 54.36 -87.20
N GLN A 365 71.03 53.43 -87.83
CA GLN A 365 71.04 52.02 -87.43
C GLN A 365 71.65 51.83 -86.03
N LYS A 366 72.73 52.54 -85.71
CA LYS A 366 73.32 52.53 -84.35
C LYS A 366 72.36 53.14 -83.32
N TYR A 367 71.71 54.26 -83.65
CA TYR A 367 70.69 54.85 -82.78
C TYR A 367 69.45 53.96 -82.62
N ALA A 368 69.02 53.27 -83.68
CA ALA A 368 67.91 52.34 -83.64
C ALA A 368 68.23 51.12 -82.76
N PHE A 369 69.47 50.62 -82.80
CA PHE A 369 69.93 49.54 -81.93
C PHE A 369 69.94 49.96 -80.45
N ASN A 370 70.49 51.15 -80.14
CA ASN A 370 70.44 51.70 -78.79
C ASN A 370 69.01 51.95 -78.32
N TYR A 371 68.15 52.49 -79.18
CA TYR A 371 66.72 52.67 -78.89
C TYR A 371 66.03 51.34 -78.60
N LEU A 372 66.35 50.27 -79.34
CA LEU A 372 65.80 48.93 -79.11
C LEU A 372 66.24 48.37 -77.75
N ILE A 373 67.52 48.51 -77.40
CA ILE A 373 68.03 48.12 -76.07
C ILE A 373 67.33 48.91 -74.96
N PHE A 374 67.24 50.23 -75.08
CA PHE A 374 66.53 51.05 -74.09
C PHE A 374 65.06 50.65 -73.98
N ARG A 375 64.37 50.42 -75.10
CA ARG A 375 62.98 49.98 -75.11
C ARG A 375 62.82 48.63 -74.41
N LEU A 376 63.73 47.68 -74.66
CA LEU A 376 63.70 46.36 -74.02
C LEU A 376 63.97 46.46 -72.51
N SER A 377 64.93 47.28 -72.08
CA SER A 377 65.21 47.54 -70.67
C SER A 377 64.03 48.22 -69.96
N PHE A 378 63.40 49.21 -70.58
CA PHE A 378 62.19 49.84 -70.03
C PHE A 378 61.00 48.89 -69.96
N SER A 379 60.80 48.04 -70.99
CA SER A 379 59.76 47.01 -70.94
C SER A 379 60.02 45.98 -69.83
N LEU A 380 61.27 45.56 -69.61
CA LEU A 380 61.64 44.68 -68.50
C LEU A 380 61.39 45.34 -67.13
N LEU A 381 61.78 46.61 -66.96
CA LEU A 381 61.54 47.37 -65.74
C LEU A 381 60.04 47.55 -65.47
N LEU A 382 59.24 47.89 -66.48
CA LEU A 382 57.79 47.99 -66.36
C LEU A 382 57.16 46.65 -65.99
N PHE A 383 57.64 45.55 -66.60
CA PHE A 383 57.17 44.21 -66.27
C PHE A 383 57.48 43.81 -64.82
N LEU A 384 58.70 44.08 -64.34
CA LEU A 384 59.08 43.87 -62.94
C LEU A 384 58.26 44.75 -61.98
N ALA A 385 58.03 46.02 -62.35
CA ALA A 385 57.19 46.93 -61.57
C ALA A 385 55.74 46.43 -61.47
N VAL A 386 55.16 45.91 -62.55
CA VAL A 386 53.82 45.30 -62.55
C VAL A 386 53.75 44.08 -61.64
N ILE A 387 54.76 43.19 -61.68
CA ILE A 387 54.82 42.02 -60.78
C ILE A 387 54.91 42.46 -59.32
N TYR A 388 55.76 43.45 -59.01
CA TYR A 388 55.92 43.98 -57.67
C TYR A 388 54.64 44.64 -57.15
N ALA A 389 54.02 45.49 -57.97
CA ALA A 389 52.75 46.13 -57.65
C ALA A 389 51.61 45.11 -57.48
N SER A 390 51.58 44.04 -58.28
CA SER A 390 50.61 42.94 -58.14
C SER A 390 50.73 42.24 -56.79
N ARG A 391 51.95 41.98 -56.29
CA ARG A 391 52.16 41.42 -54.95
C ARG A 391 51.67 42.34 -53.83
N ILE A 392 51.93 43.65 -53.94
CA ILE A 392 51.45 44.62 -52.96
C ILE A 392 49.92 44.70 -52.98
N ALA A 393 49.32 44.76 -54.18
CA ALA A 393 47.87 44.78 -54.35
C ALA A 393 47.21 43.53 -53.74
N MET A 394 47.81 42.35 -53.93
CA MET A 394 47.32 41.10 -53.33
C MET A 394 47.31 41.15 -51.80
N ARG A 395 48.40 41.61 -51.19
CA ARG A 395 48.48 41.76 -49.72
C ARG A 395 47.45 42.78 -49.22
N ALA A 396 47.36 43.94 -49.89
CA ALA A 396 46.39 44.97 -49.55
C ALA A 396 44.94 44.48 -49.68
N TYR A 397 44.62 43.68 -50.71
CA TYR A 397 43.31 43.07 -50.89
C TYR A 397 42.95 42.12 -49.74
N ASN A 398 43.89 41.25 -49.34
CA ASN A 398 43.66 40.33 -48.23
C ASN A 398 43.43 41.08 -46.90
N HIS A 399 44.25 42.08 -46.61
CA HIS A 399 44.05 42.95 -45.44
C HIS A 399 42.69 43.63 -45.46
N TRP A 400 42.31 44.18 -46.60
CA TRP A 400 41.01 44.82 -46.75
C TRP A 400 39.86 43.82 -46.57
N ARG A 401 39.94 42.62 -47.16
CA ARG A 401 38.90 41.59 -47.03
C ARG A 401 38.72 41.11 -45.59
N GLN A 402 39.82 41.00 -44.84
CA GLN A 402 39.77 40.69 -43.42
C GLN A 402 39.14 41.83 -42.62
N SER A 403 39.56 43.07 -42.86
CA SER A 403 39.00 44.25 -42.18
C SER A 403 37.50 44.42 -42.46
N GLU A 404 37.04 44.12 -43.67
CA GLU A 404 35.63 44.16 -44.06
C GLU A 404 34.81 43.08 -43.34
N ASN A 405 35.29 41.83 -43.32
CA ASN A 405 34.61 40.75 -42.60
C ASN A 405 34.50 41.04 -41.11
N MET A 406 35.54 41.63 -40.52
CA MET A 406 35.53 42.04 -39.13
C MET A 406 34.60 43.23 -38.88
N TYR A 407 34.59 44.22 -39.78
CA TYR A 407 33.65 45.35 -39.73
C TYR A 407 32.20 44.86 -39.73
N LEU A 408 31.84 43.93 -40.63
CA LEU A 408 30.51 43.34 -40.67
C LEU A 408 30.17 42.59 -39.37
N LYS A 409 31.08 41.76 -38.86
CA LYS A 409 30.88 41.07 -37.58
C LYS A 409 30.65 42.05 -36.43
N LEU A 410 31.48 43.09 -36.32
CA LEU A 410 31.37 44.12 -35.29
C LEU A 410 30.06 44.90 -35.40
N ASN A 411 29.64 45.27 -36.60
CA ASN A 411 28.37 45.97 -36.82
C ASN A 411 27.17 45.09 -36.40
N THR A 412 27.21 43.79 -36.70
CA THR A 412 26.18 42.86 -36.20
C THR A 412 26.20 42.67 -34.68
N LEU A 413 27.36 42.82 -34.04
CA LEU A 413 27.56 42.72 -32.58
C LEU A 413 27.35 44.05 -31.82
N SER A 414 27.44 45.19 -32.52
CA SER A 414 27.25 46.55 -32.00
C SER A 414 25.98 46.74 -31.15
N PRO A 415 24.80 46.21 -31.54
CA PRO A 415 23.62 46.29 -30.67
C PRO A 415 23.75 45.53 -29.35
N PHE A 416 24.52 44.43 -29.29
CA PHE A 416 24.77 43.67 -28.06
C PHE A 416 25.76 44.39 -27.15
N ILE A 417 26.82 44.95 -27.73
CA ILE A 417 27.81 45.77 -26.99
C ILE A 417 27.14 47.03 -26.45
N GLY A 418 26.21 47.62 -27.20
CA GLY A 418 25.42 48.77 -26.80
C GLY A 418 24.44 48.52 -25.65
N SER A 419 24.00 47.28 -25.43
CA SER A 419 23.14 46.90 -24.29
C SER A 419 23.93 46.49 -23.03
N LEU A 420 25.24 46.25 -23.14
CA LEU A 420 26.09 45.95 -21.98
C LEU A 420 26.40 47.19 -21.15
N ASP A 421 26.64 46.98 -19.85
CA ASP A 421 26.98 48.02 -18.89
C ASP A 421 28.24 48.80 -19.30
N LYS A 422 28.34 50.09 -18.94
CA LYS A 422 29.36 51.00 -19.50
C LYS A 422 30.80 50.53 -19.27
N SER A 423 31.07 49.85 -18.15
CA SER A 423 32.40 49.28 -17.84
C SER A 423 32.73 48.09 -18.75
N VAL A 424 31.83 47.12 -18.86
CA VAL A 424 31.99 45.91 -19.68
C VAL A 424 32.07 46.27 -21.17
N ARG A 425 31.28 47.26 -21.59
CA ARG A 425 31.34 47.81 -22.95
C ARG A 425 32.72 48.37 -23.28
N ASN A 426 33.32 49.12 -22.37
CA ASN A 426 34.64 49.70 -22.56
C ASN A 426 35.74 48.62 -22.61
N ASP A 427 35.66 47.57 -21.79
CA ASP A 427 36.59 46.43 -21.84
C ASP A 427 36.43 45.60 -23.12
N VAL A 428 35.19 45.39 -23.59
CA VAL A 428 34.93 44.72 -24.88
C VAL A 428 35.48 45.58 -26.03
N HIS A 429 35.26 46.91 -26.02
CA HIS A 429 35.88 47.78 -27.02
C HIS A 429 37.41 47.75 -26.96
N LEU A 430 38.00 47.76 -25.76
CA LEU A 430 39.46 47.73 -25.58
C LEU A 430 40.07 46.39 -26.02
N SER A 431 39.38 45.27 -25.80
CA SER A 431 39.83 43.94 -26.25
C SER A 431 39.64 43.71 -27.75
N LEU A 432 38.68 44.39 -28.39
CA LEU A 432 38.49 44.37 -29.85
C LEU A 432 39.45 45.30 -30.61
N VAL A 433 40.13 46.23 -29.92
CA VAL A 433 41.13 47.14 -30.53
C VAL A 433 42.34 46.38 -31.09
N PRO A 434 42.95 45.42 -30.37
CA PRO A 434 43.96 44.52 -30.93
C PRO A 434 43.48 43.69 -32.12
N ASP A 435 42.23 43.25 -32.16
CA ASP A 435 41.73 42.54 -33.35
C ASP A 435 41.56 43.50 -34.54
N TYR A 436 41.24 44.77 -34.27
CA TYR A 436 40.99 45.80 -35.30
C TYR A 436 42.29 46.39 -35.86
N PHE A 437 43.32 46.53 -35.03
CA PHE A 437 44.58 47.21 -35.35
C PHE A 437 45.85 46.35 -35.15
N GLY A 438 45.70 45.11 -34.68
CA GLY A 438 46.82 44.28 -34.24
C GLY A 438 47.67 43.73 -35.39
N LYS A 439 48.91 43.39 -35.02
CA LYS A 439 49.95 42.79 -35.86
C LYS A 439 49.50 41.51 -36.60
N ASP A 440 48.46 40.84 -36.13
CA ASP A 440 47.93 39.59 -36.71
C ASP A 440 46.92 39.82 -37.84
N ALA A 441 46.51 41.07 -38.11
CA ALA A 441 45.81 41.43 -39.34
C ALA A 441 46.66 41.17 -40.60
N GLY A 442 47.94 40.78 -40.46
CA GLY A 442 48.85 40.37 -41.53
C GLY A 442 49.36 38.92 -41.49
N MET A 443 48.91 38.09 -40.55
CA MET A 443 49.24 36.65 -40.51
C MET A 443 48.04 35.80 -40.98
N VAL A 444 47.66 35.97 -42.25
CA VAL A 444 46.79 35.02 -42.95
C VAL A 444 47.63 34.24 -43.98
N GLU A 445 48.56 33.43 -43.49
CA GLU A 445 49.26 32.41 -44.30
C GLU A 445 48.81 30.97 -43.95
N ASN A 446 47.72 30.79 -43.21
CA ASN A 446 47.25 29.45 -42.80
C ASN A 446 45.85 29.06 -43.29
N SER A 447 45.38 29.61 -44.42
CA SER A 447 44.29 28.98 -45.18
C SER A 447 44.84 28.41 -46.50
N LYS A 448 44.76 27.09 -46.63
CA LYS A 448 45.05 26.28 -47.82
C LYS A 448 44.10 26.59 -49.00
N ASP A 449 43.85 27.85 -49.29
CA ASP A 449 43.12 28.25 -50.49
C ASP A 449 44.10 28.89 -51.45
N ALA A 450 44.51 28.04 -52.39
CA ALA A 450 45.35 28.37 -53.51
C ALA A 450 44.76 29.57 -54.27
N VAL A 451 45.38 30.74 -54.10
CA VAL A 451 45.53 31.68 -55.21
C VAL A 451 46.61 31.10 -56.12
N LYS A 452 46.27 29.95 -56.69
CA LYS A 452 46.85 29.44 -57.92
C LYS A 452 46.48 30.44 -59.01
N ASP A 453 47.40 30.65 -59.94
CA ASP A 453 47.09 31.15 -61.29
C ASP A 453 47.29 32.63 -61.62
N ILE A 454 48.09 33.40 -60.86
CA ILE A 454 48.63 34.66 -61.41
C ILE A 454 50.16 34.76 -61.38
N PRO A 455 50.89 34.39 -60.31
CA PRO A 455 52.35 34.47 -60.32
C PRO A 455 53.02 33.41 -61.22
N THR A 456 52.46 32.19 -61.28
CA THR A 456 53.05 31.04 -61.97
C THR A 456 52.94 31.13 -63.49
N ASN A 457 51.87 31.77 -64.01
CA ASN A 457 51.70 31.96 -65.45
C ASN A 457 52.65 33.05 -65.98
N ILE A 458 52.90 34.10 -65.21
CA ILE A 458 53.82 35.17 -65.62
C ILE A 458 55.28 34.67 -65.61
N SER A 459 55.68 33.90 -64.61
CA SER A 459 57.00 33.25 -64.60
C SER A 459 57.16 32.21 -65.71
N ASN A 460 56.13 31.41 -66.00
CA ASN A 460 56.17 30.43 -67.09
C ASN A 460 56.16 31.08 -68.49
N ILE A 461 55.47 32.23 -68.66
CA ILE A 461 55.52 33.03 -69.89
C ILE A 461 56.90 33.69 -70.05
N ALA A 462 57.49 34.21 -68.97
CA ALA A 462 58.84 34.78 -68.99
C ALA A 462 59.92 33.71 -69.26
N ILE A 463 59.82 32.53 -68.65
CA ILE A 463 60.73 31.39 -68.89
C ILE A 463 60.61 30.89 -70.33
N LYS A 464 59.38 30.74 -70.86
CA LYS A 464 59.18 30.37 -72.27
C LYS A 464 59.72 31.43 -73.24
N ALA A 465 59.56 32.72 -72.93
CA ALA A 465 60.12 33.80 -73.74
C ALA A 465 61.66 33.82 -73.71
N ILE A 466 62.28 33.51 -72.55
CA ILE A 466 63.73 33.39 -72.39
C ILE A 466 64.27 32.15 -73.11
N GLU A 467 63.59 30.99 -73.04
CA GLU A 467 63.97 29.79 -73.78
C GLU A 467 63.91 30.01 -75.30
N GLN A 468 62.87 30.70 -75.80
CA GLN A 468 62.75 31.01 -77.22
C GLN A 468 63.82 32.01 -77.69
N ALA A 469 64.17 33.01 -76.86
CA ALA A 469 65.26 33.95 -77.14
C ALA A 469 66.65 33.31 -77.05
N GLY A 470 66.87 32.38 -76.10
CA GLY A 470 68.13 31.66 -75.90
C GLY A 470 68.42 30.59 -76.96
N SER A 471 67.38 29.93 -77.49
CA SER A 471 67.55 28.88 -78.52
C SER A 471 67.95 29.40 -79.90
N THR A 472 67.87 30.70 -80.15
CA THR A 472 68.15 31.31 -81.47
C THR A 472 69.56 31.92 -81.57
N ILE A 473 70.34 31.97 -80.48
CA ILE A 473 71.63 32.70 -80.42
C ILE A 473 72.86 31.80 -80.17
N GLY A 474 72.69 30.49 -79.90
CA GLY A 474 73.77 29.65 -79.35
C GLY A 474 74.17 28.36 -80.09
N SER A 475 73.82 28.15 -81.36
CA SER A 475 74.10 26.89 -82.08
C SER A 475 75.16 27.04 -83.18
N LYS A 476 76.43 27.20 -82.79
CA LYS A 476 77.60 26.82 -83.61
C LYS A 476 78.84 26.62 -82.72
N LEU A 477 79.46 25.44 -82.85
CA LEU A 477 80.61 24.85 -82.11
C LEU A 477 80.23 24.27 -80.73
N GLY A 478 80.46 22.99 -80.38
CA GLY A 478 81.17 21.89 -81.01
C GLY A 478 82.00 21.10 -79.98
N SER A 479 81.75 19.78 -79.92
CA SER A 479 82.55 18.68 -79.33
C SER A 479 82.26 18.17 -77.90
N ASP A 480 82.08 16.85 -77.88
CA ASP A 480 81.85 15.91 -76.79
C ASP A 480 83.06 15.70 -75.86
N LYS A 481 82.83 15.46 -74.56
CA LYS A 481 83.20 14.23 -73.82
C LYS A 481 83.00 14.32 -72.30
N ASP A 482 82.33 13.31 -71.76
CA ASP A 482 82.54 12.59 -70.49
C ASP A 482 82.67 13.36 -69.14
N SER A 483 81.74 13.11 -68.19
CA SER A 483 81.93 12.09 -67.12
C SER A 483 81.05 12.27 -65.85
N LYS A 484 80.47 11.12 -65.41
CA LYS A 484 80.22 10.59 -64.02
C LYS A 484 79.34 11.39 -63.02
N LYS A 485 78.19 10.84 -62.53
CA LYS A 485 77.97 9.94 -61.34
C LYS A 485 78.56 10.51 -60.03
N SER A 486 78.02 10.35 -58.82
CA SER A 486 76.81 9.78 -58.18
C SER A 486 76.86 10.31 -56.70
N ASP A 487 75.79 10.32 -55.91
CA ASP A 487 75.43 9.33 -54.86
C ASP A 487 74.25 9.98 -54.08
N SER A 488 73.11 9.33 -53.77
CA SER A 488 72.88 8.23 -52.80
C SER A 488 73.39 8.61 -51.39
N GLU A 489 72.70 8.53 -50.26
CA GLU A 489 71.66 7.61 -49.78
C GLU A 489 71.25 8.03 -48.34
N SER A 490 70.32 7.27 -47.73
CA SER A 490 69.95 7.21 -46.29
C SER A 490 68.66 7.97 -45.93
N SER A 491 67.45 7.39 -45.95
CA SER A 491 66.95 6.13 -45.36
C SER A 491 66.93 6.14 -43.82
N THR A 492 65.76 6.41 -43.22
CA THR A 492 65.13 5.43 -42.32
C THR A 492 63.65 5.73 -42.08
N GLU A 493 62.85 4.80 -42.57
CA GLU A 493 61.43 4.62 -42.40
C GLU A 493 61.22 3.54 -41.33
N LYS A 494 60.36 3.77 -40.33
CA LYS A 494 59.75 2.69 -39.53
C LYS A 494 58.28 3.03 -39.21
N ASN A 495 57.40 2.43 -40.03
CA ASN A 495 56.09 1.82 -39.73
C ASN A 495 55.89 1.38 -38.24
N LYS A 496 54.71 1.21 -37.63
CA LYS A 496 53.31 0.91 -38.07
C LYS A 496 52.38 0.94 -36.82
N LYS A 497 51.15 1.46 -36.98
CA LYS A 497 49.80 0.93 -36.60
C LYS A 497 49.49 0.12 -35.29
N LYS A 498 48.44 0.61 -34.59
CA LYS A 498 47.11 0.01 -34.21
C LYS A 498 46.96 -1.03 -33.05
N SER A 499 46.07 -0.71 -32.08
CA SER A 499 44.95 -1.49 -31.45
C SER A 499 44.59 -0.82 -30.10
N ALA A 500 43.37 -0.47 -29.66
CA ALA A 500 42.02 -1.07 -29.66
C ALA A 500 41.86 -2.33 -28.80
N ASP A 501 40.99 -2.20 -27.77
CA ASP A 501 40.27 -3.17 -26.91
C ASP A 501 41.13 -4.02 -25.94
N ASP A 502 40.80 -4.33 -24.68
CA ASP A 502 39.69 -4.18 -23.70
C ASP A 502 40.27 -4.79 -22.37
N PRO A 503 39.56 -5.24 -21.30
CA PRO A 503 38.47 -4.69 -20.47
C PRO A 503 38.77 -4.75 -18.94
N GLU A 504 38.15 -3.87 -18.14
CA GLU A 504 37.46 -4.15 -16.84
C GLU A 504 36.84 -2.87 -16.27
#